data_AF-N6UMM6-F1
#
_entry.id   AF-N6UMM6-F1
#
_cell.length_a   1.000
_cell.length_b   1.000
_cell.length_c   1.000
_cell.angle_alpha   90.00
_cell.angle_beta   90.00
_cell.angle_gamma   90.00
#
_symmetry.space_group_name_H-M   'P 1'
#
loop_
_entity.id
_entity.type
_entity.pdbx_description
1 polymer ?
#
loop_
_entity_poly.entity_id
_entity_poly.type
_entity_poly.pdbx_seq_one_letter_code
_entity_poly.pdbx_strand_id
1 'polypeptide(L)'
;MTTCIQSEIYQWIADTFKENQFKDLSAEIVGTSEQGEGYLGNITFAKVTGVPFSGKTKEFHVVIKSGKRGDGTTNLCPVQLAYERENFFYDKAVPAFQEI
;
A
#
# COMPACT_ATOMS: atom_id res chain seq x y z
N MET A 1 -16.35 -14.19 4.80
CA MET A 1 -16.22 -14.06 3.34
C MET A 1 -15.31 -12.88 3.08
N THR A 2 -14.07 -13.13 2.64
CA THR A 2 -13.11 -12.09 2.27
C THR A 2 -13.60 -11.39 1.01
N THR A 3 -13.70 -10.06 1.02
CA THR A 3 -14.10 -9.31 -0.18
C THR A 3 -12.99 -9.38 -1.23
N CYS A 4 -13.34 -9.29 -2.53
CA CYS A 4 -12.37 -9.35 -3.63
C CYS A 4 -11.22 -8.31 -3.47
N ILE A 5 -11.53 -7.12 -2.95
CA ILE A 5 -10.52 -6.09 -2.68
C ILE A 5 -9.57 -6.46 -1.53
N GLN A 6 -10.08 -7.12 -0.48
CA GLN A 6 -9.26 -7.54 0.64
C GLN A 6 -8.23 -8.61 0.23
N SER A 7 -8.62 -9.55 -0.65
CA SER A 7 -7.66 -10.51 -1.22
C SER A 7 -6.57 -9.84 -2.05
N GLU A 8 -6.91 -8.78 -2.81
CA GLU A 8 -5.93 -8.03 -3.60
C GLU A 8 -4.96 -7.26 -2.72
N ILE A 9 -5.44 -6.63 -1.64
CA ILE A 9 -4.60 -5.94 -0.67
C ILE A 9 -3.58 -6.91 -0.05
N TYR A 10 -4.02 -8.10 0.35
CA TYR A 10 -3.09 -9.13 0.85
C TYR A 10 -2.08 -9.57 -0.20
N GLN A 11 -2.49 -9.68 -1.47
CA GLN A 11 -1.58 -10.00 -2.56
C GLN A 11 -0.54 -8.90 -2.78
N TRP A 12 -0.94 -7.62 -2.82
CA TRP A 12 -0.02 -6.49 -2.97
C TRP A 12 0.98 -6.38 -1.82
N ILE A 13 0.52 -6.64 -0.59
CA ILE A 13 1.40 -6.73 0.58
C ILE A 13 2.39 -7.89 0.37
N ALA A 14 1.91 -9.09 0.04
CA ALA A 14 2.81 -10.22 -0.20
C ALA A 14 3.86 -9.90 -1.28
N ASP A 15 3.45 -9.30 -2.39
CA ASP A 15 4.33 -8.90 -3.50
C ASP A 15 5.40 -7.89 -3.07
N THR A 16 5.02 -6.87 -2.30
CA THR A 16 5.94 -5.85 -1.77
C THR A 16 7.04 -6.44 -0.89
N PHE A 17 6.74 -7.53 -0.18
CA PHE A 17 7.66 -8.14 0.78
C PHE A 17 8.41 -9.37 0.23
N LYS A 18 8.17 -9.78 -1.03
CA LYS A 18 8.79 -10.99 -1.64
C LYS A 18 10.31 -11.00 -1.59
N GLU A 19 10.96 -9.85 -1.74
CA GLU A 19 12.42 -9.77 -1.81
C GLU A 19 13.12 -9.82 -0.43
N ASN A 20 12.37 -9.66 0.67
CA ASN A 20 12.93 -9.42 1.99
C ASN A 20 13.29 -10.68 2.81
N GLN A 21 13.35 -11.86 2.18
CA GLN A 21 13.76 -13.14 2.79
C GLN A 21 13.05 -13.46 4.14
N PHE A 22 11.73 -13.32 4.18
CA PHE A 22 10.94 -13.77 5.32
C PHE A 22 10.61 -15.25 5.19
N LYS A 23 10.78 -16.01 6.28
CA LYS A 23 10.33 -17.40 6.38
C LYS A 23 8.81 -17.46 6.48
N ASP A 24 8.26 -16.58 7.32
CA ASP A 24 6.83 -16.42 7.55
C ASP A 24 6.47 -14.95 7.44
N LEU A 25 5.36 -14.66 6.75
CA LEU A 25 4.80 -13.32 6.59
C LEU A 25 3.30 -13.37 6.87
N SER A 26 2.83 -12.50 7.76
CA SER A 26 1.40 -12.31 8.01
C SER A 26 1.04 -10.82 7.91
N ALA A 27 -0.22 -10.56 7.57
CA ALA A 27 -0.73 -9.21 7.45
C ALA A 27 -2.12 -9.11 8.08
N GLU A 28 -2.37 -8.00 8.74
CA GLU A 28 -3.62 -7.65 9.40
C GLU A 28 -4.05 -6.27 8.91
N ILE A 29 -5.25 -6.16 8.35
CA ILE A 29 -5.83 -4.84 8.05
C ILE A 29 -6.37 -4.27 9.36
N VAL A 30 -5.83 -3.12 9.76
CA VAL A 30 -6.15 -2.47 11.04
C VAL A 30 -7.09 -1.28 10.89
N GLY A 31 -7.31 -0.81 9.66
CA GLY A 31 -8.26 0.26 9.39
C GLY A 31 -8.36 0.62 7.91
N THR A 32 -9.39 1.37 7.56
CA THR A 32 -9.61 1.93 6.22
C THR A 32 -10.12 3.36 6.34
N SER A 33 -9.79 4.23 5.40
CA SER A 33 -10.36 5.57 5.34
C SER A 33 -11.87 5.52 5.11
N GLU A 34 -12.59 6.46 5.72
CA GLU A 34 -14.01 6.64 5.52
C GLU A 34 -14.33 7.66 4.41
N GLN A 35 -15.58 7.65 3.96
CA GLN A 35 -16.06 8.66 3.02
C GLN A 35 -16.10 10.04 3.70
N GLY A 36 -15.52 11.05 3.06
CA GLY A 36 -15.50 12.42 3.59
C GLY A 36 -14.16 12.83 4.22
N GLU A 37 -13.21 11.91 4.35
CA GLU A 37 -11.87 12.21 4.87
C GLU A 37 -10.93 12.89 3.85
N GLY A 38 -11.44 13.23 2.66
CA GLY A 38 -10.71 14.02 1.66
C GLY A 38 -9.69 13.26 0.81
N TYR A 39 -9.58 11.93 0.93
CA TYR A 39 -8.66 11.14 0.12
C TYR A 39 -9.15 10.93 -1.31
N LEU A 40 -8.24 11.16 -2.27
CA LEU A 40 -8.41 10.80 -3.68
C LEU A 40 -8.13 9.30 -3.87
N GLY A 41 -8.99 8.45 -3.30
CA GLY A 41 -8.88 6.99 -3.29
C GLY A 41 -9.35 6.36 -1.99
N ASN A 42 -9.17 5.05 -1.87
CA ASN A 42 -9.30 4.31 -0.62
C ASN A 42 -7.92 4.20 0.03
N ILE A 43 -7.82 4.53 1.31
CA ILE A 43 -6.64 4.30 2.14
C ILE A 43 -6.93 3.08 3.02
N THR A 44 -6.02 2.13 3.06
CA THR A 44 -6.05 0.99 3.96
C THR A 44 -4.79 0.96 4.78
N PHE A 45 -4.94 0.81 6.09
CA PHE A 45 -3.85 0.66 7.04
C PHE A 45 -3.70 -0.82 7.35
N ALA A 46 -2.49 -1.35 7.23
CA ALA A 46 -2.20 -2.73 7.59
C ALA A 46 -0.94 -2.82 8.45
N LYS A 47 -0.94 -3.82 9.34
CA LYS A 47 0.22 -4.25 10.11
C LYS A 47 0.73 -5.54 9.49
N VAL A 48 2.00 -5.56 9.12
CA VAL A 48 2.68 -6.72 8.52
C VAL A 48 3.72 -7.23 9.49
N THR A 49 3.67 -8.52 9.81
CA THR A 49 4.63 -9.17 10.69
C THR A 49 5.45 -10.17 9.87
N GLY A 50 6.76 -9.94 9.79
CA GLY A 50 7.69 -10.80 9.07
C GLY A 50 8.68 -11.47 10.02
N VAL A 51 8.85 -12.79 9.90
CA VAL A 51 9.86 -13.56 10.65
C VAL A 51 11.02 -13.87 9.69
N PRO A 52 12.16 -13.15 9.77
CA PRO A 52 13.31 -13.41 8.90
C PRO A 52 14.04 -14.68 9.34
N PHE A 53 14.83 -15.28 8.44
CA PHE A 53 15.68 -16.42 8.79
C PHE A 53 16.71 -16.11 9.89
N SER A 54 17.07 -14.84 10.06
CA SER A 54 17.95 -14.36 11.15
C SER A 54 17.25 -14.28 12.53
N GLY A 55 15.95 -14.60 12.60
CA GLY A 55 15.22 -14.89 13.82
C GLY A 55 14.32 -13.78 14.33
N LYS A 56 14.81 -12.54 14.46
CA LYS A 56 14.01 -11.47 15.11
C LYS A 56 12.84 -11.03 14.24
N THR A 57 11.63 -11.27 14.72
CA THR A 57 10.38 -10.76 14.15
C THR A 57 10.45 -9.26 13.93
N LYS A 58 10.04 -8.81 12.75
CA LYS A 58 9.91 -7.41 12.37
C LYS A 58 8.45 -7.08 12.13
N GLU A 59 8.05 -5.90 12.58
CA GLU A 59 6.73 -5.35 12.32
C GLU A 59 6.85 -4.13 11.40
N PHE A 60 5.95 -4.05 10.44
CA PHE A 60 5.84 -2.96 9.48
C PHE A 60 4.42 -2.42 9.51
N HIS A 61 4.29 -1.11 9.67
CA HIS A 61 3.03 -0.42 9.48
C HIS A 61 3.01 0.13 8.07
N VAL A 62 2.10 -0.39 7.24
CA VAL A 62 2.00 -0.04 5.82
C VAL A 62 0.68 0.65 5.53
N VAL A 63 0.74 1.58 4.59
CA VAL A 63 -0.42 2.29 4.06
C VAL A 63 -0.58 1.89 2.60
N ILE A 64 -1.75 1.36 2.26
CA ILE A 64 -2.11 0.97 0.90
C ILE A 64 -3.11 1.99 0.37
N LYS A 65 -2.74 2.64 -0.72
CA LYS A 65 -3.60 3.58 -1.43
C LYS A 65 -4.10 2.92 -2.71
N SER A 66 -5.41 2.84 -2.89
CA SER A 66 -6.03 2.19 -4.05
C SER A 66 -7.13 3.06 -4.66
N GLY A 67 -7.30 2.94 -5.98
CA GLY A 67 -8.39 3.63 -6.69
C GLY A 67 -9.76 3.11 -6.26
N LYS A 68 -10.76 3.98 -6.29
CA LYS A 68 -12.16 3.59 -6.06
C LYS A 68 -12.71 2.87 -7.29
N ARG A 69 -13.27 1.68 -7.11
CA ARG A 69 -13.87 0.89 -8.20
C ARG A 69 -15.33 1.28 -8.39
N GLY A 70 -15.72 1.54 -9.63
CA GLY A 70 -17.13 1.66 -10.03
C GLY A 70 -17.85 2.94 -9.59
N ASP A 71 -17.16 3.95 -9.07
CA ASP A 71 -17.78 5.20 -8.59
C ASP A 71 -17.91 6.30 -9.67
N GLY A 72 -17.48 6.00 -10.92
CA GLY A 72 -17.52 6.96 -12.03
C GLY A 72 -16.56 8.15 -11.89
N THR A 73 -15.81 8.25 -10.78
CA THR A 73 -14.88 9.36 -10.54
C THR A 73 -13.58 9.24 -11.34
N THR A 74 -13.30 8.05 -11.90
CA THR A 74 -12.22 7.81 -12.85
C THR A 74 -12.26 8.72 -14.07
N ASN A 75 -13.42 9.26 -14.44
CA ASN A 75 -13.58 10.20 -15.55
C ASN A 75 -13.38 11.67 -15.13
N LEU A 76 -13.44 11.98 -13.83
CA LEU A 76 -13.33 13.36 -13.31
C LEU A 76 -11.88 13.75 -13.01
N CYS A 77 -11.04 12.77 -12.68
CA CYS A 77 -9.62 12.98 -12.41
C CYS A 77 -8.83 11.77 -12.89
N PRO A 78 -7.69 11.94 -13.59
CA PRO A 78 -6.82 10.83 -13.97
C PRO A 78 -6.07 10.30 -12.74
N VAL A 79 -6.77 9.57 -11.86
CA VAL A 79 -6.24 9.05 -10.57
C VAL A 79 -4.98 8.22 -10.78
N GLN A 80 -4.93 7.42 -11.85
CA GLN A 80 -3.74 6.67 -12.21
C GLN A 80 -2.52 7.57 -12.42
N LEU A 81 -2.66 8.65 -13.22
CA LEU A 81 -1.57 9.59 -13.47
C LEU A 81 -1.11 10.29 -12.18
N ALA A 82 -2.04 10.61 -11.28
CA ALA A 82 -1.71 11.18 -9.97
C ALA A 82 -0.84 10.21 -9.15
N TYR A 83 -1.20 8.92 -9.12
CA TYR A 83 -0.45 7.90 -8.37
C TYR A 83 0.91 7.59 -9.02
N GLU A 84 1.00 7.56 -10.35
CA GLU A 84 2.28 7.40 -11.05
C GLU A 84 3.24 8.55 -10.76
N ARG A 85 2.73 9.79 -10.70
CA ARG A 85 3.52 10.97 -10.30
C ARG A 85 3.95 10.92 -8.84
N GLU A 86 3.08 10.46 -7.96
CA GLU A 86 3.38 10.26 -6.55
C GLU A 86 4.49 9.19 -6.38
N ASN A 87 4.39 8.07 -7.09
CA ASN A 87 5.43 7.05 -7.12
C ASN A 87 6.77 7.60 -7.66
N PHE A 88 6.74 8.34 -8.77
CA PHE A 88 7.94 8.97 -9.32
C PHE A 88 8.57 9.96 -8.33
N PHE A 89 7.77 10.73 -7.62
CA PHE A 89 8.25 11.68 -6.63
C PHE A 89 9.04 10.96 -5.53
N TYR A 90 8.49 9.88 -4.96
CA TYR A 90 9.16 9.13 -3.90
C TYR A 90 10.35 8.29 -4.40
N ASP A 91 10.28 7.74 -5.62
CA ASP A 91 11.33 6.88 -6.18
C ASP A 91 12.52 7.68 -6.75
N LYS A 92 12.26 8.86 -7.33
CA LYS A 92 13.28 9.63 -8.07
C LYS A 92 13.53 11.01 -7.49
N ALA A 93 12.48 11.79 -7.21
CA ALA A 93 12.66 13.18 -6.80
C ALA A 93 13.21 13.29 -5.37
N VAL A 94 12.58 12.62 -4.39
CA VAL A 94 12.99 12.70 -2.98
C VAL A 94 14.46 12.28 -2.79
N PRO A 95 14.93 11.13 -3.31
CA PRO A 95 16.33 10.75 -3.18
C PRO A 95 17.29 11.78 -3.79
N ALA A 96 16.97 12.33 -4.97
CA ALA A 96 17.82 13.32 -5.63
C ALA A 96 18.01 14.61 -4.82
N PHE A 97 17.06 14.99 -3.97
CA PHE A 97 17.19 16.14 -3.06
C PHE A 97 17.81 15.79 -1.70
N GLN A 98 17.94 14.51 -1.36
CA GLN A 98 18.61 14.05 -0.13
C GLN A 98 20.12 13.80 -0.33
N GLU A 99 20.57 13.69 -1.58
CA GLU A 99 21.98 13.55 -1.96
C GLU A 99 22.75 14.88 -2.05
N ILE A 100 22.09 16.00 -1.74
CA ILE A 100 22.66 17.36 -1.69
C ILE A 100 23.02 17.73 -0.25
#